data_AF-A0A444ER26-F1
#
_entry.id   AF-A0A444ER26-F1
#
_cell.length_a   1.000
_cell.length_b   1.000
_cell.length_c   1.000
_cell.angle_alpha   90.00
_cell.angle_beta   90.00
_cell.angle_gamma   90.00
#
_symmetry.space_group_name_H-M   'P 1'
#
loop_
_entity.id
_entity.type
_entity.pdbx_description
1 polymer ?
#
loop_
_entity_poly.entity_id
_entity_poly.type
_entity_poly.pdbx_seq_one_letter_code
_entity_poly.pdbx_strand_id
1 'polypeptide(L)'
;MSSYSPGEELALVEYLKGMVLTESSQRELKSLVVTLIMLGLEEMACKLQSAADAYQISQQAAVRLAEDTVTNDVLDENAHTLENYMKRLKAPYVEALPRLSKALFPPLQVRHWKWKLQIY
;
A
#
# COMPACT_ATOMS: atom_id res chain seq x y z
N MET A 1 6.72 28.86 10.15
CA MET A 1 7.18 29.36 8.83
C MET A 1 7.76 28.17 8.09
N SER A 2 6.96 27.53 7.23
CA SER A 2 7.50 26.59 6.25
C SER A 2 8.46 27.36 5.34
N SER A 3 9.67 26.82 5.16
CA SER A 3 10.77 27.46 4.43
C SER A 3 10.65 27.32 2.90
N TYR A 4 9.46 26.97 2.40
CA TYR A 4 9.20 26.74 0.98
C TYR A 4 8.22 27.79 0.45
N SER A 5 8.37 28.17 -0.82
CA SER A 5 7.41 29.05 -1.47
C SER A 5 6.10 28.30 -1.77
N PRO A 6 4.95 28.99 -1.81
CA PRO A 6 3.65 28.35 -2.10
C PRO A 6 3.63 27.54 -3.41
N GLY A 7 4.42 27.95 -4.41
CA GLY A 7 4.58 27.20 -5.66
C GLY A 7 5.36 25.90 -5.51
N GLU A 8 6.36 25.87 -4.63
CA GLU A 8 7.13 24.65 -4.33
C GLU A 8 6.31 23.65 -3.51
N GLU A 9 5.50 24.13 -2.55
CA GLU A 9 4.62 23.28 -1.75
C GLU A 9 3.53 22.63 -2.62
N LEU A 10 2.92 23.37 -3.55
CA LEU A 10 1.97 22.82 -4.53
C LEU A 10 2.62 21.80 -5.47
N ALA A 11 3.83 22.07 -5.96
CA ALA A 11 4.56 21.15 -6.81
C ALA A 11 4.89 19.83 -6.09
N LEU A 12 5.19 19.88 -4.79
CA LEU A 12 5.40 18.69 -3.96
C LEU A 12 4.14 17.84 -3.84
N VAL A 13 2.97 18.46 -3.63
CA VAL A 13 1.68 17.75 -3.57
C VAL A 13 1.42 16.99 -4.88
N GLU A 14 1.58 17.65 -6.03
CA GLU A 14 1.35 17.03 -7.33
C GLU A 14 2.36 15.91 -7.62
N TYR A 15 3.63 16.10 -7.24
CA TYR A 15 4.64 15.05 -7.33
C TYR A 15 4.25 13.81 -6.51
N LEU A 16 3.85 13.99 -5.25
CA LEU A 16 3.44 12.89 -4.38
C LEU A 16 2.18 12.17 -4.90
N LYS A 17 1.22 12.90 -5.48
CA LYS A 17 0.06 12.31 -6.17
C LYS A 17 0.48 11.46 -7.37
N GLY A 18 1.47 11.92 -8.14
CA GLY A 18 2.04 11.19 -9.27
C GLY A 18 2.75 9.89 -8.89
N MET A 19 3.17 9.72 -7.63
CA MET A 19 3.80 8.49 -7.14
C MET A 19 2.81 7.36 -6.79
N VAL A 20 1.49 7.55 -7.00
CA VAL A 20 0.52 6.49 -6.73
C VAL A 20 0.81 5.25 -7.58
N LEU A 21 0.64 4.06 -7.00
CA LEU A 21 0.74 2.81 -7.77
C LEU A 21 -0.31 2.80 -8.87
N THR A 22 0.15 2.79 -10.12
CA THR A 22 -0.72 2.68 -11.30
C THR A 22 -1.45 1.35 -11.30
N GLU A 23 -2.61 1.28 -11.96
CA GLU A 23 -3.36 0.02 -12.10
C GLU A 23 -2.51 -1.09 -12.75
N SER A 24 -1.66 -0.75 -13.72
CA SER A 24 -0.72 -1.70 -14.33
C SER A 24 0.29 -2.21 -13.32
N SER A 25 0.91 -1.33 -12.53
CA SER A 25 1.87 -1.72 -11.48
C SER A 25 1.21 -2.59 -10.42
N GLN A 26 -0.04 -2.33 -10.04
CA GLN A 26 -0.79 -3.17 -9.11
C GLN A 26 -1.06 -4.57 -9.68
N ARG A 27 -1.41 -4.66 -10.97
CA ARG A 27 -1.60 -5.95 -11.65
C ARG A 27 -0.30 -6.75 -11.72
N GLU A 28 0.80 -6.11 -12.08
CA GLU A 28 2.12 -6.74 -12.15
C GLU A 28 2.59 -7.23 -10.77
N LEU A 29 2.44 -6.40 -9.74
CA LEU A 29 2.74 -6.77 -8.36
C LEU A 29 1.94 -8.00 -7.91
N LYS A 30 0.63 -8.01 -8.19
CA LYS A 30 -0.23 -9.16 -7.88
C LYS A 30 0.22 -10.42 -8.61
N SER A 31 0.57 -10.29 -9.89
CA SER A 31 1.11 -11.41 -10.67
C SER A 31 2.37 -11.96 -10.05
N LEU A 32 3.30 -11.09 -9.64
CA LEU A 32 4.56 -11.50 -9.00
C LEU A 32 4.32 -12.21 -7.66
N VAL A 33 3.43 -11.69 -6.81
CA VAL A 33 3.05 -12.33 -5.54
C VAL A 33 2.50 -13.74 -5.79
N VAL A 34 1.62 -13.91 -6.78
CA VAL A 34 1.07 -15.22 -7.15
C VAL A 34 2.19 -16.16 -7.64
N THR A 35 3.10 -15.68 -8.49
CA THR A 35 4.24 -16.47 -8.96
C THR A 35 5.15 -16.92 -7.82
N LEU A 36 5.45 -16.05 -6.85
CA LEU A 36 6.25 -16.41 -5.67
C LEU A 36 5.59 -17.51 -4.85
N ILE A 37 4.27 -17.44 -4.64
CA ILE A 37 3.51 -18.48 -3.93
C ILE A 37 3.58 -19.80 -4.71
N MET A 38 3.40 -19.78 -6.04
CA MET A 38 3.48 -20.98 -6.87
C MET A 38 4.86 -21.66 -6.83
N LEU A 39 5.92 -20.88 -6.60
CA LEU A 39 7.29 -21.38 -6.43
C LEU A 39 7.61 -21.84 -4.99
N GLY A 40 6.64 -21.78 -4.07
CA GLY A 40 6.83 -22.11 -2.66
C GLY A 40 7.59 -21.05 -1.86
N LEU A 41 7.71 -19.82 -2.39
CA LEU A 41 8.42 -18.69 -1.77
C LEU A 41 7.47 -17.81 -0.95
N GLU A 42 6.72 -18.41 -0.05
CA GLU A 42 5.63 -17.76 0.69
C GLU A 42 6.10 -16.60 1.58
N GLU A 43 7.25 -16.74 2.25
CA GLU A 43 7.81 -15.66 3.08
C GLU A 43 8.16 -14.42 2.25
N MET A 44 8.69 -14.63 1.05
CA MET A 44 9.04 -13.55 0.12
C MET A 44 7.78 -12.88 -0.44
N ALA A 45 6.76 -13.67 -0.78
CA ALA A 45 5.46 -13.15 -1.21
C ALA A 45 4.80 -12.30 -0.11
N CYS A 46 4.84 -12.75 1.14
CA CYS A 46 4.32 -12.04 2.30
C CYS A 46 5.06 -10.71 2.55
N LYS A 47 6.39 -10.72 2.48
CA LYS A 47 7.22 -9.50 2.59
C LYS A 47 6.93 -8.50 1.47
N LEU A 48 6.81 -8.98 0.23
CA LEU A 48 6.51 -8.14 -0.93
C LEU A 48 5.13 -7.49 -0.81
N GLN A 49 4.10 -8.27 -0.46
CA GLN A 49 2.75 -7.76 -0.22
C GLN A 49 2.77 -6.70 0.89
N SER A 50 3.37 -7.01 2.03
CA SER A 50 3.46 -6.09 3.17
C SER A 50 4.19 -4.78 2.83
N ALA A 51 5.24 -4.85 2.02
CA ALA A 51 5.99 -3.67 1.57
C ALA A 51 5.14 -2.79 0.63
N ALA A 52 4.39 -3.40 -0.28
CA ALA A 52 3.49 -2.66 -1.16
C ALA A 52 2.34 -1.98 -0.40
N ASP A 53 1.77 -2.68 0.58
CA ASP A 53 0.73 -2.12 1.45
C ASP A 53 1.27 -0.95 2.27
N ALA A 54 2.47 -1.10 2.84
CA ALA A 54 3.15 -0.04 3.57
C ALA A 54 3.46 1.17 2.67
N TYR A 55 3.87 0.94 1.42
CA TYR A 55 4.10 2.00 0.43
C TYR A 55 2.81 2.75 0.10
N GLN A 56 1.71 2.05 -0.15
CA GLN A 56 0.45 2.69 -0.49
C GLN A 56 -0.07 3.53 0.68
N ILE A 57 0.04 3.03 1.91
CA ILE A 57 -0.34 3.77 3.12
C ILE A 57 0.55 4.99 3.32
N SER A 58 1.87 4.85 3.16
CA SER A 58 2.81 5.97 3.34
C SER A 58 2.65 7.05 2.26
N GLN A 59 2.39 6.65 1.01
CA GLN A 59 2.12 7.57 -0.09
C GLN A 59 0.84 8.38 0.17
N GLN A 60 -0.26 7.73 0.56
CA GLN A 60 -1.50 8.42 0.89
C GLN A 60 -1.35 9.34 2.11
N ALA A 61 -0.58 8.92 3.11
CA ALA A 61 -0.27 9.74 4.27
C ALA A 61 0.55 10.99 3.88
N ALA A 62 1.55 10.83 3.01
CA ALA A 62 2.39 11.93 2.54
C ALA A 62 1.59 12.95 1.71
N VAL A 63 0.70 12.49 0.83
CA VAL A 63 -0.18 13.39 0.05
C VAL A 63 -1.08 14.20 0.98
N ARG A 64 -1.77 13.54 1.92
CA ARG A 64 -2.66 14.23 2.86
C ARG A 64 -1.92 15.22 3.75
N LEU A 65 -0.75 14.83 4.25
CA LEU A 65 0.09 15.71 5.05
C LEU A 65 0.49 16.95 4.25
N ALA A 66 0.93 16.78 2.99
CA ALA A 66 1.31 17.90 2.13
C ALA A 66 0.11 18.80 1.80
N GLU A 67 -1.07 18.24 1.53
CA GLU A 67 -2.31 19.00 1.29
C GLU A 67 -2.74 19.82 2.52
N ASP A 68 -2.71 19.20 3.71
CA ASP A 68 -3.05 19.86 4.97
C ASP A 68 -2.03 20.95 5.34
N THR A 69 -0.77 20.80 4.90
CA THR A 69 0.27 21.81 5.11
C THR A 69 0.07 23.04 4.22
N VAL A 70 -0.28 22.84 2.94
CA VAL A 70 -0.56 23.92 1.96
C VAL A 70 -1.79 24.74 2.35
N THR A 71 -2.77 24.11 3.01
CA THR A 71 -4.08 24.74 3.29
C THR A 71 -4.16 25.42 4.65
N ASN A 72 -3.20 25.23 5.56
CA ASN A 72 -3.30 25.65 6.95
C ASN A 72 -2.05 26.39 7.43
N ASP A 73 -2.16 27.70 7.69
CA ASP A 73 -1.04 28.56 8.11
C ASP A 73 -0.66 28.40 9.60
N VAL A 74 -1.48 27.65 10.37
CA VAL A 74 -1.26 27.35 11.80
C VAL A 74 -1.31 25.84 12.00
N LEU A 75 -0.19 25.16 11.76
CA LEU A 75 -0.04 23.73 11.98
C LEU A 75 0.50 23.44 13.38
N ASP A 76 -0.21 22.60 14.13
CA ASP A 76 0.35 21.91 15.28
C ASP A 76 1.32 20.83 14.79
N GLU A 77 2.63 21.09 14.89
CA GLU A 77 3.68 20.19 14.41
C GLU A 77 3.66 18.81 15.08
N ASN A 78 3.09 18.69 16.29
CA ASN A 78 2.99 17.40 16.98
C ASN A 78 1.85 16.52 16.44
N ALA A 79 0.80 17.12 15.88
CA ALA A 79 -0.33 16.40 15.30
C ALA A 79 -0.05 15.98 13.84
N HIS A 80 0.72 16.78 13.08
CA HIS A 80 0.93 16.64 11.64
C HIS A 80 2.24 15.92 11.29
N THR A 81 2.47 14.74 11.88
CA THR A 81 3.57 13.85 11.49
C THR A 81 3.09 12.73 10.58
N LEU A 82 3.92 12.34 9.61
CA LEU A 82 3.65 11.24 8.67
C LEU A 82 3.20 9.97 9.41
N GLU A 83 3.81 9.69 10.56
CA GLU A 83 3.49 8.54 11.39
C GLU A 83 2.04 8.57 11.92
N ASN A 84 1.51 9.75 12.28
CA ASN A 84 0.13 9.89 12.74
C ASN A 84 -0.88 9.63 11.60
N TYR A 85 -0.59 10.11 10.38
CA TYR A 85 -1.42 9.82 9.21
C TYR A 85 -1.36 8.34 8.82
N MET A 86 -0.17 7.73 8.86
CA MET A 86 -0.02 6.28 8.66
C MET A 86 -0.82 5.48 9.69
N LYS A 87 -0.80 5.85 10.98
CA LYS A 87 -1.60 5.21 12.03
C LYS A 87 -3.11 5.32 11.75
N ARG A 88 -3.60 6.49 11.33
CA ARG A 88 -5.01 6.70 10.98
C ARG A 88 -5.46 5.87 9.77
N LEU A 89 -4.61 5.74 8.75
CA LEU A 89 -4.91 4.97 7.55
C LEU A 89 -4.75 3.45 7.74
N LYS A 90 -3.87 3.03 8.66
CA LYS A 90 -3.65 1.61 8.99
C LYS A 90 -4.82 0.99 9.75
N ALA A 91 -5.55 1.75 10.57
CA ALA A 91 -6.71 1.26 11.33
C ALA A 91 -7.81 0.61 10.44
N PRO A 92 -8.31 1.25 9.37
CA PRO A 92 -9.28 0.63 8.45
C PRO A 92 -8.68 -0.46 7.55
N TYR A 93 -7.37 -0.42 7.25
CA TYR A 93 -6.69 -1.43 6.44
C TYR A 93 -6.54 -2.78 7.16
N VAL A 94 -6.21 -2.74 8.46
CA VAL A 94 -6.07 -3.95 9.31
C VAL A 94 -7.43 -4.63 9.57
N GLU A 95 -8.54 -3.90 9.58
CA GLU A 95 -9.88 -4.50 9.65
C GLU A 95 -10.34 -5.17 8.34
N ALA A 96 -9.76 -4.78 7.19
CA ALA A 96 -10.13 -5.33 5.88
C ALA A 96 -9.38 -6.63 5.53
N LEU A 97 -8.12 -6.78 5.97
CA LEU A 97 -7.30 -7.98 5.71
C LEU A 97 -7.90 -9.31 6.21
N PRO A 98 -8.52 -9.39 7.41
CA PRO A 98 -9.20 -10.59 7.89
C PRO A 98 -10.44 -10.99 7.09
N ARG A 99 -11.03 -10.04 6.34
CA ARG A 99 -12.20 -10.30 5.48
C ARG A 99 -11.81 -10.82 4.11
N LEU A 100 -10.71 -10.33 3.55
CA LEU A 100 -10.19 -10.79 2.26
C LEU A 100 -9.50 -12.14 2.35
N SER A 101 -8.79 -12.45 3.44
CA SER A 101 -8.16 -13.77 3.63
C SER A 101 -9.18 -14.92 3.67
N LYS A 102 -10.36 -14.69 4.25
CA LYS A 102 -11.48 -15.66 4.26
C LYS A 102 -12.21 -15.78 2.92
N ALA A 103 -12.21 -14.71 2.12
CA ALA A 103 -12.88 -14.69 0.82
C ALA A 103 -12.00 -15.27 -0.31
N LEU A 104 -10.67 -15.12 -0.21
CA LEU A 104 -9.73 -15.58 -1.24
C LEU A 104 -9.27 -17.04 -1.04
N PHE A 105 -9.30 -17.54 0.19
CA PHE A 105 -8.94 -18.91 0.52
C PHE A 105 -10.02 -19.55 1.41
N PRO A 106 -11.04 -20.22 0.83
CA PRO A 106 -11.80 -21.20 1.62
C PRO A 106 -10.81 -22.20 2.22
N PRO A 107 -11.07 -22.73 3.43
CA PRO A 107 -10.15 -23.62 4.12
C PRO A 107 -9.71 -24.73 3.18
N LEU A 108 -8.42 -24.76 2.85
CA LEU A 108 -7.80 -25.77 2.02
C LEU A 108 -8.00 -27.11 2.71
N GLN A 109 -9.08 -27.79 2.34
CA GLN A 109 -9.23 -29.21 2.58
C GLN A 109 -8.05 -29.87 1.88
N VAL A 110 -7.08 -30.33 2.66
CA VAL A 110 -5.87 -31.01 2.22
C VAL A 110 -6.29 -32.22 1.39
N ARG A 111 -6.46 -32.02 0.09
CA ARG A 111 -6.53 -33.10 -0.89
C ARG A 111 -5.17 -33.15 -1.54
N HIS A 112 -4.57 -34.34 -1.56
CA HIS A 112 -3.40 -34.65 -2.36
C HIS A 112 -3.58 -34.17 -3.80
N TRP A 113 -2.85 -33.14 -4.23
CA TRP A 113 -2.89 -32.67 -5.62
C TRP A 113 -1.73 -33.31 -6.39
N LYS A 114 -2.00 -34.52 -6.92
CA LYS A 114 -1.31 -35.03 -8.10
C LYS A 114 -2.09 -34.53 -9.30
N TRP A 115 -1.65 -33.49 -10.01
CA TRP A 115 -2.05 -33.31 -11.40
C TRP A 115 -0.92 -32.76 -12.27
N LYS A 116 -0.75 -33.46 -13.40
CA LYS A 116 0.22 -33.25 -14.47
C LYS A 116 0.02 -31.90 -15.16
N LEU A 117 1.11 -31.31 -15.61
CA LEU A 117 1.09 -30.35 -16.70
C LEU A 117 0.39 -30.97 -17.91
N GLN A 118 -0.63 -30.29 -18.44
CA GLN A 118 -0.88 -30.31 -19.88
C GLN A 118 -1.08 -28.86 -20.33
N ILE A 119 -0.08 -28.43 -21.08
CA ILE A 119 -0.03 -27.22 -21.90
C ILE A 119 -0.97 -27.46 -23.10
N TYR A 120 -1.87 -26.50 -23.37
CA TYR A 120 -2.24 -26.03 -24.70
C TYR A 120 -2.72 -24.58 -24.58
#